data_AF-A0A7X3U1U8-F1
#
_entry.id   AF-A0A7X3U1U8-F1
#
_cell.length_a   1.000
_cell.length_b   1.000
_cell.length_c   1.000
_cell.angle_alpha   90.00
_cell.angle_beta   90.00
_cell.angle_gamma   90.00
#
_symmetry.space_group_name_H-M   'P 1'
#
loop_
_entity.id
_entity.type
_entity.pdbx_description
1 polymer ?
#
loop_
_entity_poly.entity_id
_entity_poly.type
_entity_poly.pdbx_seq_one_letter_code
_entity_poly.pdbx_strand_id
1 'polypeptide(L)'
;MGLHRVGFVGGGTLSTARPPAGGFVAPDATVIDYLVNRSRPFIFNTALPPASVGAALAALDIVAAEPERRAHLDALASRLRDGLVAAGYPPSDSETAIVPLLLGSADAALALEQRLRDAGILSRAIRPPTVPEGTARIRFNLIAT
;
A
#
# COMPACT_ATOMS: atom_id res chain seq x y z
N MET A 1 38.86 -12.73 -4.73
CA MET A 1 37.74 -13.54 -5.26
C MET A 1 36.70 -13.64 -4.15
N GLY A 2 35.64 -12.84 -4.08
CA GLY A 2 34.90 -12.17 -5.15
C GLY A 2 33.53 -12.81 -5.40
N LEU A 3 32.79 -13.14 -4.32
CA LEU A 3 31.36 -13.46 -4.36
C LEU A 3 30.72 -12.91 -3.08
N HIS A 4 30.52 -11.60 -3.01
CA HIS A 4 29.58 -11.05 -2.05
C HIS A 4 28.18 -11.45 -2.54
N ARG A 5 27.57 -12.44 -1.88
CA ARG A 5 26.13 -12.68 -1.98
C ARG A 5 25.45 -11.33 -1.76
N VAL A 6 24.78 -10.82 -2.78
CA VAL A 6 23.89 -9.67 -2.63
C VAL A 6 22.75 -10.15 -1.75
N GLY A 7 22.81 -9.83 -0.46
CA GLY A 7 21.71 -10.08 0.48
C GLY A 7 20.47 -9.34 -0.03
N PHE A 8 19.37 -10.06 -0.21
CA PHE A 8 18.09 -9.43 -0.56
C PHE A 8 17.66 -8.52 0.60
N VAL A 9 17.49 -7.23 0.33
CA VAL A 9 16.93 -6.28 1.29
C VAL A 9 15.43 -6.15 1.01
N GLY A 10 14.61 -6.84 1.80
CA GLY A 10 13.17 -6.61 1.82
C GLY A 10 12.86 -5.35 2.63
N GLY A 11 12.25 -4.33 2.00
CA GLY A 11 11.78 -3.12 2.68
C GLY A 11 10.28 -3.14 2.87
N GLY A 12 9.80 -2.56 3.97
CA GLY A 12 8.37 -2.41 4.26
C GLY A 12 8.06 -1.14 5.04
N THR A 13 6.78 -0.76 5.08
CA THR A 13 6.29 0.33 5.92
C THR A 13 5.35 -0.21 6.98
N LEU A 14 5.41 0.38 8.17
CA LEU A 14 4.46 0.09 9.23
C LEU A 14 3.25 1.05 9.16
N SER A 15 3.27 2.05 8.27
CA SER A 15 2.28 3.16 8.19
C SER A 15 0.88 2.77 7.73
N THR A 16 0.65 1.49 7.43
CA THR A 16 -0.64 0.98 6.95
C THR A 16 -1.58 0.55 8.08
N ALA A 17 -1.09 0.40 9.32
CA ALA A 17 -1.93 0.25 10.51
C ALA A 17 -2.19 1.62 11.17
N ARG A 18 -3.10 1.72 12.16
CA ARG A 18 -3.43 2.99 12.84
C ARG A 18 -2.97 3.00 14.31
N PRO A 19 -1.94 3.77 14.69
CA PRO A 19 -0.87 4.36 13.86
C PRO A 19 0.41 3.52 13.97
N PRO A 20 1.10 3.22 12.87
CA PRO A 20 2.55 3.22 13.03
C PRO A 20 3.28 3.98 11.93
N ALA A 21 3.74 5.19 12.24
CA ALA A 21 4.79 5.80 11.45
C ALA A 21 6.05 4.90 11.49
N GLY A 22 6.65 4.61 10.34
CA GLY A 22 7.91 3.88 10.28
C GLY A 22 8.15 3.10 8.99
N GLY A 23 9.42 2.81 8.73
CA GLY A 23 9.88 1.88 7.71
C GLY A 23 10.88 0.91 8.31
N PHE A 24 10.96 -0.29 7.74
CA PHE A 24 11.95 -1.29 8.15
C PHE A 24 12.62 -1.90 6.93
N VAL A 25 13.79 -2.47 7.16
CA VAL A 25 14.49 -3.36 6.24
C VAL A 25 14.83 -4.65 6.97
N ALA A 26 14.77 -5.78 6.28
CA ALA A 26 15.13 -7.08 6.84
C ALA A 26 16.26 -7.75 6.03
N PRO A 27 17.50 -7.24 6.09
CA PRO A 27 18.63 -7.84 5.39
C PRO A 27 19.37 -8.86 6.29
N ASP A 28 20.48 -9.42 5.81
CA ASP A 28 21.34 -10.28 6.64
C ASP A 28 22.11 -9.47 7.70
N ALA A 29 22.62 -10.17 8.73
CA ALA A 29 23.29 -9.57 9.87
C ALA A 29 24.46 -8.64 9.48
N THR A 30 25.24 -8.98 8.46
CA THR A 30 26.37 -8.15 8.00
C THR A 30 25.88 -6.80 7.49
N VAL A 31 24.77 -6.80 6.78
CA VAL A 31 24.14 -5.58 6.26
C VAL A 31 23.48 -4.78 7.38
N ILE A 32 22.85 -5.44 8.36
CA ILE A 32 22.31 -4.77 9.55
C ILE A 32 23.43 -4.02 10.28
N ASP A 33 24.54 -4.69 10.59
CA ASP A 33 25.68 -4.09 11.28
C ASP A 33 26.24 -2.89 10.50
N TYR A 34 26.37 -3.04 9.18
CA TYR A 34 26.80 -1.93 8.33
C TYR A 34 25.83 -0.74 8.40
N LEU A 35 24.53 -0.97 8.26
CA LEU A 35 23.51 0.08 8.27
C LEU A 35 23.43 0.80 9.62
N VAL A 36 23.47 0.08 10.73
CA VAL A 36 23.47 0.67 12.08
C VAL A 36 24.67 1.60 12.28
N ASN A 37 25.83 1.25 11.72
CA ASN A 37 27.05 2.01 11.89
C ASN A 37 27.28 3.11 10.83
N ARG A 38 26.63 3.04 9.65
CA ARG A 38 26.91 3.96 8.52
C ARG A 38 25.69 4.72 7.99
N SER A 39 24.47 4.30 8.29
CA SER A 39 23.27 4.93 7.76
C SER A 39 22.96 6.22 8.51
N ARG A 40 23.26 7.37 7.89
CA ARG A 40 22.92 8.70 8.44
C ARG A 40 21.42 8.84 8.76
N PRO A 41 20.49 8.40 7.88
CA PRO A 41 19.05 8.45 8.20
C PRO A 41 18.64 7.59 9.40
N PHE A 42 19.43 6.59 9.79
CA PHE A 42 19.18 5.81 10.99
C PHE A 42 19.81 6.47 12.23
N ILE A 43 21.10 6.84 12.13
CA ILE A 43 21.90 7.37 13.25
C ILE A 43 21.40 8.73 13.73
N PHE A 44 20.98 9.61 12.81
CA PHE A 44 20.58 10.98 13.13
C PHE A 44 19.06 11.18 13.16
N ASN A 45 18.30 10.09 13.39
CA ASN A 45 16.86 10.15 13.52
C ASN A 45 16.43 9.82 14.96
N THR A 46 15.30 10.39 15.38
CA THR A 46 14.69 10.04 16.67
C THR A 46 14.01 8.68 16.55
N ALA A 47 14.21 7.82 17.55
CA ALA A 47 13.56 6.52 17.59
C ALA A 47 12.03 6.65 17.56
N LEU A 48 11.36 5.62 17.02
CA LEU A 48 9.90 5.57 17.01
C LEU A 48 9.33 5.53 18.44
N PRO A 49 8.17 6.18 18.69
CA PRO A 49 7.51 6.09 19.97
C PRO A 49 7.21 4.63 20.36
N PRO A 50 7.43 4.20 21.62
CA PRO A 50 7.19 2.82 22.06
C PRO A 50 5.77 2.32 21.76
N ALA A 51 4.76 3.19 21.90
CA ALA A 51 3.38 2.85 21.59
C ALA A 51 3.17 2.50 20.09
N SER A 52 3.85 3.21 19.18
CA SER A 52 3.80 2.92 17.74
C SER A 52 4.47 1.59 17.42
N VAL A 53 5.59 1.27 18.09
CA VAL A 53 6.28 -0.01 17.93
C VAL A 53 5.41 -1.16 18.45
N GLY A 54 4.79 -1.00 19.63
CA GLY A 54 3.88 -1.99 20.19
C GLY A 54 2.66 -2.26 19.29
N ALA A 55 2.05 -1.20 18.76
CA ALA A 55 0.94 -1.34 17.80
C ALA A 55 1.36 -2.05 16.51
N ALA A 56 2.55 -1.75 15.99
CA ALA A 56 3.08 -2.42 14.81
C ALA A 56 3.34 -3.92 15.05
N LEU A 57 3.93 -4.28 16.19
CA LEU A 57 4.16 -5.68 16.57
C LEU A 57 2.84 -6.45 16.68
N ALA A 58 1.87 -5.91 17.40
CA ALA A 58 0.54 -6.53 17.51
C ALA A 58 -0.15 -6.70 16.14
N ALA A 59 -0.01 -5.72 15.25
CA ALA A 59 -0.54 -5.83 13.89
C ALA A 59 0.14 -6.94 13.08
N LEU A 60 1.46 -7.13 13.22
CA LEU A 60 2.19 -8.22 12.57
C LEU A 60 1.74 -9.59 13.09
N ASP A 61 1.53 -9.70 14.41
CA ASP A 61 1.03 -10.93 15.04
C ASP A 61 -0.37 -11.29 14.50
N ILE A 62 -1.28 -10.31 14.41
CA ILE A 62 -2.60 -10.49 13.81
C ILE A 62 -2.50 -10.95 12.35
N VAL A 63 -1.68 -10.27 11.53
CA VAL A 63 -1.53 -10.62 10.11
C VAL A 63 -1.00 -12.05 9.90
N ALA A 64 -0.14 -12.51 10.83
CA ALA A 64 0.37 -13.88 10.82
C ALA A 64 -0.68 -14.90 11.28
N ALA A 65 -1.46 -14.56 12.32
CA ALA A 65 -2.44 -15.46 12.93
C ALA A 65 -3.78 -15.56 12.17
N GLU A 66 -4.17 -14.51 11.43
CA GLU A 66 -5.50 -14.35 10.83
C GLU A 66 -5.43 -14.30 9.27
N PRO A 67 -5.03 -15.39 8.59
CA PRO A 67 -4.92 -15.43 7.13
C PRO A 67 -6.27 -15.26 6.41
N GLU A 68 -7.39 -15.57 7.05
CA GLU A 68 -8.74 -15.41 6.51
C GLU A 68 -9.07 -13.95 6.20
N ARG A 69 -8.47 -12.98 6.91
CA ARG A 69 -8.63 -11.55 6.59
C ARG A 69 -8.08 -11.22 5.21
N ARG A 70 -6.95 -11.83 4.83
CA ARG A 70 -6.36 -11.66 3.49
C ARG A 70 -7.25 -12.30 2.43
N ALA A 71 -7.73 -13.51 2.66
CA ALA A 71 -8.65 -14.17 1.74
C ALA A 71 -9.97 -13.37 1.56
N HIS A 72 -10.49 -12.79 2.65
CA HIS A 72 -11.67 -11.92 2.59
C HIS A 72 -11.40 -10.65 1.78
N LEU A 73 -10.25 -10.00 2.00
CA LEU A 73 -9.83 -8.83 1.23
C LEU A 73 -9.72 -9.12 -0.26
N ASP A 74 -9.14 -10.27 -0.62
CA ASP A 74 -9.02 -10.71 -2.01
C ASP A 74 -10.39 -10.97 -2.65
N ALA A 75 -11.33 -11.56 -1.90
CA ALA A 75 -12.70 -11.76 -2.35
C ALA A 75 -13.43 -10.43 -2.58
N LEU A 76 -13.25 -9.44 -1.69
CA LEU A 76 -13.80 -8.09 -1.88
C LEU A 76 -13.21 -7.41 -3.12
N ALA A 77 -11.90 -7.58 -3.37
CA ALA A 77 -11.22 -7.04 -4.54
C ALA A 77 -11.71 -7.68 -5.84
N SER A 78 -11.93 -8.99 -5.85
CA SER A 78 -12.57 -9.68 -6.98
C SER A 78 -13.97 -9.13 -7.23
N ARG A 79 -14.81 -9.08 -6.19
CA ARG A 79 -16.20 -8.59 -6.30
C ARG A 79 -16.26 -7.15 -6.84
N LEU A 80 -15.36 -6.27 -6.41
CA LEU A 80 -15.29 -4.90 -6.94
C LEU A 80 -14.90 -4.90 -8.42
N ARG A 81 -13.89 -5.68 -8.82
CA ARG A 81 -13.47 -5.80 -10.22
C ARG A 81 -14.61 -6.28 -11.11
N ASP A 82 -15.29 -7.35 -10.70
CA ASP A 82 -16.42 -7.92 -11.42
C ASP A 82 -17.57 -6.92 -11.54
N GLY A 83 -17.87 -6.18 -10.45
CA GLY A 83 -18.89 -5.14 -10.43
C GLY A 83 -18.57 -3.96 -11.35
N LEU A 84 -17.30 -3.54 -11.44
CA LEU A 84 -16.88 -2.48 -12.36
C LEU A 84 -17.02 -2.90 -13.82
N VAL A 85 -16.64 -4.14 -14.15
CA VAL A 85 -16.83 -4.71 -15.49
C VAL A 85 -18.31 -4.79 -15.84
N ALA A 86 -19.14 -5.30 -14.92
CA ALA A 86 -20.59 -5.36 -15.11
C ALA A 86 -21.24 -3.98 -15.29
N ALA A 87 -20.66 -2.93 -14.71
CA ALA A 87 -21.07 -1.54 -14.89
C ALA A 87 -20.56 -0.90 -16.20
N GLY A 88 -19.85 -1.66 -17.05
CA GLY A 88 -19.36 -1.20 -18.35
C GLY A 88 -17.98 -0.53 -18.32
N TYR A 89 -17.26 -0.58 -17.20
CA TYR A 89 -15.88 -0.11 -17.13
C TYR A 89 -14.90 -1.16 -17.67
N PRO A 90 -13.73 -0.75 -18.17
CA PRO A 90 -12.71 -1.69 -18.60
C PRO A 90 -12.22 -2.54 -17.40
N PRO A 91 -11.83 -3.80 -17.64
CA PRO A 91 -11.24 -4.64 -16.62
C PRO A 91 -9.98 -3.99 -16.04
N SER A 92 -9.77 -4.18 -14.74
CA SER A 92 -8.56 -3.73 -14.05
C SER A 92 -7.51 -4.83 -14.09
N ASP A 93 -6.29 -4.49 -14.52
CA ASP A 93 -5.15 -5.43 -14.54
C ASP A 93 -4.56 -5.69 -13.13
N SER A 94 -5.11 -5.08 -12.08
CA SER A 94 -4.64 -5.29 -10.71
C SER A 94 -5.19 -6.57 -10.12
N GLU A 95 -4.31 -7.39 -9.55
CA GLU A 95 -4.64 -8.59 -8.77
C GLU A 95 -4.55 -8.35 -7.26
N THR A 96 -4.45 -7.10 -6.83
CA THR A 96 -4.24 -6.72 -5.43
C THR A 96 -5.47 -6.06 -4.82
N ALA A 97 -5.44 -5.81 -3.50
CA ALA A 97 -6.45 -5.03 -2.78
C ALA A 97 -6.57 -3.56 -3.23
N ILE A 98 -5.66 -3.10 -4.10
CA ILE A 98 -5.71 -1.80 -4.74
C ILE A 98 -6.30 -1.98 -6.14
N VAL A 99 -7.53 -1.53 -6.36
CA VAL A 99 -8.21 -1.66 -7.66
C VAL A 99 -8.24 -0.29 -8.34
N PRO A 100 -7.36 -0.02 -9.33
CA PRO A 100 -7.40 1.19 -10.12
C PRO A 100 -8.49 1.11 -11.19
N LEU A 101 -9.27 2.18 -11.32
CA LEU A 101 -10.20 2.41 -12.43
C LEU A 101 -9.65 3.53 -13.31
N LEU A 102 -9.14 3.18 -14.49
CA LEU A 102 -8.59 4.15 -15.44
C LEU A 102 -9.72 4.92 -16.13
N LEU A 103 -9.58 6.24 -16.16
CA LEU A 103 -10.54 7.18 -16.75
C LEU A 103 -9.90 8.07 -17.82
N GLY A 104 -8.57 8.07 -17.88
CA GLY A 104 -7.78 8.81 -18.86
C GLY A 104 -7.59 10.27 -18.48
N SER A 105 -8.68 11.05 -18.43
CA SER A 105 -8.64 12.48 -18.15
C SER A 105 -8.81 12.82 -16.66
N ALA A 106 -8.14 13.88 -16.23
CA ALA A 106 -8.24 14.38 -14.85
C ALA A 106 -9.66 14.82 -14.51
N ASP A 107 -10.37 15.43 -15.46
CA ASP A 107 -11.75 15.91 -15.28
C ASP A 107 -12.73 14.76 -15.08
N ALA A 108 -12.62 13.68 -15.87
CA ALA A 108 -13.44 12.48 -15.68
C ALA A 108 -13.19 11.84 -14.30
N ALA A 109 -11.92 11.80 -13.87
CA ALA A 109 -11.55 11.29 -12.55
C ALA A 109 -12.13 12.14 -11.42
N LEU A 110 -12.05 13.47 -11.51
CA LEU A 110 -12.62 14.39 -10.52
C LEU A 110 -14.16 14.32 -10.49
N ALA A 111 -14.80 14.25 -11.65
CA ALA A 111 -16.25 14.12 -11.74
C ALA A 111 -16.74 12.81 -11.10
N LEU A 112 -16.04 11.68 -11.37
CA LEU A 112 -16.37 10.42 -10.72
C LEU A 112 -16.08 10.45 -9.23
N GLU A 113 -14.98 11.06 -8.80
CA GLU A 113 -14.66 11.25 -7.37
C GLU A 113 -15.78 11.99 -6.63
N GLN A 114 -16.35 13.02 -7.25
CA GLN A 114 -17.47 13.76 -6.67
C GLN A 114 -18.74 12.93 -6.61
N ARG A 115 -19.10 12.22 -7.69
CA ARG A 115 -20.27 11.32 -7.71
C ARG A 115 -20.17 10.21 -6.66
N LEU A 116 -18.98 9.64 -6.48
CA LEU A 116 -18.72 8.65 -5.43
C LEU A 116 -18.92 9.27 -4.05
N ARG A 117 -18.39 10.48 -3.82
CA ARG A 117 -18.59 11.21 -2.56
C ARG A 117 -20.06 11.49 -2.26
N ASP A 118 -20.82 11.92 -3.26
CA ASP A 118 -22.25 12.20 -3.12
C ASP A 118 -23.04 10.91 -2.81
N ALA A 119 -22.56 9.77 -3.28
CA ALA A 119 -23.06 8.44 -2.94
C ALA A 119 -22.52 7.87 -1.60
N GLY A 120 -21.77 8.66 -0.82
CA GLY A 120 -21.19 8.25 0.46
C GLY A 120 -19.93 7.38 0.35
N ILE A 121 -19.38 7.21 -0.85
CA ILE A 121 -18.16 6.42 -1.11
C ILE A 121 -16.96 7.35 -1.18
N LEU A 122 -16.08 7.26 -0.18
CA LEU A 122 -14.83 8.01 -0.19
C LEU A 122 -13.78 7.31 -1.06
N SER A 123 -13.46 7.90 -2.19
CA SER A 123 -12.34 7.51 -3.04
C SER A 123 -11.66 8.77 -3.60
N ARG A 124 -10.43 8.65 -4.11
CA ARG A 124 -9.62 9.78 -4.58
C ARG A 124 -9.24 9.61 -6.04
N ALA A 125 -9.34 10.69 -6.81
CA ALA A 125 -8.74 10.77 -8.12
C ALA A 125 -7.22 10.95 -8.01
N ILE A 126 -6.48 10.08 -8.70
CA ILE A 126 -5.04 10.22 -8.92
C ILE A 126 -4.85 10.72 -10.35
N ARG A 127 -4.14 11.83 -10.49
CA ARG A 127 -3.96 12.58 -11.74
C ARG A 127 -2.51 13.09 -11.85
N PRO A 128 -2.08 13.59 -13.02
CA PRO A 128 -0.77 14.23 -13.13
C PRO A 128 -0.55 15.31 -12.04
N PRO A 129 0.67 15.43 -11.51
CA PRO A 129 1.92 14.75 -11.92
C PRO A 129 2.12 13.36 -11.29
N THR A 130 1.19 12.86 -10.46
CA THR A 130 1.35 11.57 -9.75
C THR A 130 1.27 10.37 -10.69
N VAL A 131 0.56 10.50 -11.80
CA VAL A 131 0.48 9.50 -12.89
C VAL A 131 0.71 10.19 -14.23
N PRO A 132 1.16 9.48 -15.28
CA PRO A 132 1.29 10.04 -16.62
C PRO A 132 -0.01 10.66 -17.14
N GLU A 133 0.11 11.66 -18.01
CA GLU A 133 -1.02 12.23 -18.74
C GLU A 133 -1.81 11.14 -19.49
N GLY A 134 -3.13 11.32 -19.60
CA GLY A 134 -3.99 10.33 -20.22
C GLY A 134 -4.17 9.03 -19.41
N THR A 135 -3.69 8.96 -18.17
CA THR A 135 -3.85 7.77 -17.29
C THR A 135 -4.43 8.10 -15.91
N ALA A 136 -5.17 9.21 -15.81
CA ALA A 136 -5.89 9.57 -14.60
C ALA A 136 -6.87 8.46 -14.20
N ARG A 137 -7.03 8.25 -12.89
CA ARG A 137 -7.73 7.07 -12.36
C ARG A 137 -8.33 7.31 -10.98
N ILE A 138 -9.38 6.57 -10.64
CA ILE A 138 -9.79 6.39 -9.24
C ILE A 138 -9.00 5.21 -8.67
N ARG A 139 -8.42 5.37 -7.48
CA ARG A 139 -7.77 4.25 -6.77
C ARG A 139 -8.64 3.82 -5.59
N PHE A 140 -9.28 2.66 -5.72
CA PHE A 140 -9.99 2.03 -4.62
C PHE A 140 -8.98 1.24 -3.77
N ASN A 141 -8.94 1.56 -2.48
CA ASN A 141 -8.13 0.84 -1.49
C ASN A 141 -9.11 0.08 -0.59
N LEU A 142 -9.20 -1.23 -0.78
CA LEU A 142 -10.11 -2.05 0.01
C LEU A 142 -9.50 -2.37 1.37
N ILE A 143 -10.38 -2.55 2.36
CA ILE A 143 -10.03 -2.97 3.72
C ILE A 143 -10.94 -4.12 4.14
N ALA A 144 -10.39 -5.07 4.89
CA ALA A 144 -11.09 -6.19 5.49
C ALA A 144 -10.90 -6.07 7.01
N THR A 145 -11.78 -5.29 7.65
CA THR A 145 -11.74 -5.02 9.09
C THR A 145 -12.81 -5.85 9.79
#